data_AF-A0A1I8H9Z3-F1
#
_entry.id   AF-A0A1I8H9Z3-F1
#
_cell.length_a   1.000
_cell.length_b   1.000
_cell.length_c   1.000
_cell.angle_alpha   90.00
_cell.angle_beta   90.00
_cell.angle_gamma   90.00
#
_symmetry.space_group_name_H-M   'P 1'
#
loop_
_entity.id
_entity.type
_entity.pdbx_description
1 polymer ?
#
loop_
_entity_poly.entity_id
_entity_poly.type
_entity_poly.pdbx_seq_one_letter_code
_entity_poly.pdbx_strand_id
1 'polypeptide(L)'
;NNAHLRSLILEDNELRCLGCQQLLPIVMDNPFLTELRLINNAINLRGLTQLTDALIKTGSLKILDLSGNRFEEKCGLQLRRLLEENRSIEELHVGHNNFREKGTIAIAYGL
;
A
#
# COMPACT_ATOMS: atom_id res chain seq x y z
N ASN A 1 9.00 -19.30 3.34
CA ASN A 1 9.14 -18.34 2.23
C ASN A 1 8.77 -19.05 0.92
N ASN A 2 7.67 -18.67 0.27
CA ASN A 2 7.16 -19.35 -0.94
C ASN A 2 7.83 -18.74 -2.18
N ALA A 3 8.68 -19.51 -2.85
CA ALA A 3 9.47 -19.03 -3.99
C ALA A 3 8.69 -18.83 -5.30
N HIS A 4 7.42 -19.26 -5.35
CA HIS A 4 6.59 -19.26 -6.56
C HIS A 4 5.42 -18.28 -6.49
N LEU A 5 5.00 -17.86 -5.29
CA LEU A 5 3.93 -16.88 -5.15
C LEU A 5 4.36 -15.53 -5.75
N ARG A 6 3.55 -14.98 -6.65
CA ARG A 6 3.79 -13.67 -7.31
C ARG A 6 2.75 -12.62 -6.96
N SER A 7 1.51 -13.06 -6.75
CA SER A 7 0.38 -12.19 -6.46
C SER A 7 -0.33 -12.66 -5.19
N LEU A 8 -0.60 -11.72 -4.29
CA LEU A 8 -1.39 -11.94 -3.07
C LEU A 8 -2.57 -10.97 -3.07
N ILE A 9 -3.77 -11.52 -3.14
CA ILE A 9 -5.03 -10.77 -3.16
C ILE A 9 -5.79 -11.06 -1.87
N LEU A 10 -6.03 -10.02 -1.09
CA LEU A 10 -6.71 -10.09 0.22
C LEU A 10 -7.87 -9.10 0.29
N GLU A 11 -8.58 -8.90 -0.81
CA GLU A 11 -9.73 -7.98 -0.90
C GLU A 11 -10.84 -8.35 0.10
N ASP A 12 -11.49 -7.34 0.69
CA ASP A 12 -12.64 -7.51 1.59
C ASP A 12 -12.39 -8.40 2.82
N ASN A 13 -11.20 -8.28 3.45
CA ASN A 13 -10.81 -9.09 4.62
C ASN A 13 -10.75 -8.32 5.95
N GLU A 14 -11.21 -7.05 5.98
CA GLU A 14 -11.18 -6.19 7.16
C GLU A 14 -9.83 -6.17 7.90
N LEU A 15 -8.71 -6.21 7.19
CA LEU A 15 -7.38 -6.24 7.80
C LEU A 15 -7.19 -5.11 8.82
N ARG A 16 -7.69 -3.90 8.51
CA ARG A 16 -7.51 -2.70 9.34
C ARG A 16 -6.02 -2.47 9.64
N CYS A 17 -5.69 -1.62 10.61
CA CYS A 17 -4.29 -1.36 10.96
C CYS A 17 -3.59 -2.56 11.62
N LEU A 18 -4.29 -3.36 12.43
CA LEU A 18 -3.68 -4.50 13.11
C LEU A 18 -3.32 -5.62 12.14
N GLY A 19 -4.15 -5.88 11.13
CA GLY A 19 -3.86 -6.83 10.07
C GLY A 19 -2.62 -6.41 9.28
N CYS A 20 -2.50 -5.13 8.89
CA CYS A 20 -1.28 -4.63 8.25
C CYS A 20 -0.04 -4.85 9.13
N GLN A 21 -0.11 -4.55 10.42
CA GLN A 21 1.02 -4.71 11.34
C GLN A 21 1.53 -6.17 11.41
N GLN A 22 0.63 -7.15 11.35
CA GLN A 22 0.99 -8.56 11.43
C GLN A 22 1.36 -9.16 10.06
N LEU A 23 0.69 -8.70 9.00
CA LEU A 23 0.85 -9.23 7.64
C LEU A 23 2.16 -8.77 7.01
N LEU A 24 2.52 -7.49 7.15
CA LEU A 24 3.62 -6.89 6.39
C LEU A 24 4.99 -7.54 6.64
N PRO A 25 5.40 -7.89 7.87
CA PRO A 25 6.67 -8.59 8.08
C PRO A 25 6.77 -9.91 7.33
N ILE A 26 5.64 -10.61 7.13
CA ILE A 26 5.58 -11.91 6.45
C ILE A 26 5.57 -11.71 4.93
N VAL A 27 4.78 -10.75 4.45
CA VAL A 27 4.62 -10.47 3.01
C VAL A 27 5.88 -9.85 2.42
N MET A 28 6.51 -8.92 3.14
CA MET A 28 7.69 -8.19 2.66
C MET A 28 8.99 -9.02 2.77
N ASP A 29 8.97 -10.15 3.47
CA ASP A 29 10.07 -11.13 3.47
C ASP A 29 10.09 -11.99 2.19
N ASN A 30 9.04 -11.95 1.36
CA ASN A 30 8.99 -12.71 0.11
C ASN A 30 9.59 -11.92 -1.06
N PRO A 31 10.82 -12.24 -1.52
CA PRO A 31 11.49 -11.49 -2.59
C PRO A 31 10.89 -11.76 -3.97
N PHE A 32 9.96 -12.71 -4.09
CA PHE A 32 9.33 -13.07 -5.35
C PHE A 32 7.94 -12.46 -5.52
N LEU A 33 7.35 -11.90 -4.46
CA LEU A 33 6.05 -11.27 -4.55
C LEU A 33 6.16 -9.95 -5.31
N THR A 34 5.41 -9.84 -6.42
CA THR A 34 5.39 -8.69 -7.32
C THR A 34 4.07 -7.94 -7.27
N GLU A 35 3.00 -8.53 -6.74
CA GLU A 35 1.68 -7.91 -6.67
C GLU A 35 1.02 -8.13 -5.30
N LEU A 36 0.49 -7.05 -4.73
CA LEU A 36 -0.25 -7.06 -3.48
C LEU A 36 -1.53 -6.22 -3.63
N ARG A 37 -2.69 -6.86 -3.44
CA ARG A 37 -4.00 -6.20 -3.47
C ARG A 37 -4.68 -6.27 -2.12
N LEU A 38 -4.93 -5.10 -1.54
CA LEU A 38 -5.56 -4.90 -0.23
C LEU A 38 -6.84 -4.07 -0.36
N ILE A 39 -7.60 -4.29 -1.43
CA ILE A 39 -8.83 -3.54 -1.73
C ILE A 39 -9.85 -3.71 -0.59
N ASN A 40 -10.57 -2.63 -0.24
CA ASN A 40 -11.67 -2.67 0.75
C ASN A 40 -11.31 -3.27 2.12
N ASN A 41 -10.11 -3.02 2.65
CA ASN A 41 -9.66 -3.61 3.92
C ASN A 41 -9.79 -2.70 5.15
N ALA A 42 -10.45 -1.54 5.01
CA ALA A 42 -10.59 -0.53 6.06
C ALA A 42 -9.24 -0.12 6.69
N ILE A 43 -8.19 -0.08 5.88
CA ILE A 43 -6.86 0.35 6.32
C ILE A 43 -6.93 1.85 6.61
N ASN A 44 -6.64 2.26 7.83
CA ASN A 44 -6.62 3.67 8.22
C ASN A 44 -5.21 4.27 8.04
N LEU A 45 -5.06 5.57 8.36
CA LEU A 45 -3.77 6.27 8.26
C LEU A 45 -2.62 5.52 8.95
N ARG A 46 -2.86 4.94 10.15
CA ARG A 46 -1.82 4.20 10.88
C ARG A 46 -1.39 2.95 10.11
N GLY A 47 -2.35 2.21 9.55
CA GLY A 47 -2.05 1.05 8.71
C GLY A 47 -1.32 1.44 7.42
N LEU A 48 -1.69 2.57 6.81
CA LEU A 48 -1.00 3.11 5.63
C LEU A 48 0.43 3.54 5.94
N THR A 49 0.69 4.18 7.08
CA THR A 49 2.07 4.52 7.51
C THR A 49 2.92 3.26 7.68
N GLN A 50 2.36 2.20 8.28
CA GLN A 50 3.05 0.90 8.40
C GLN A 50 3.34 0.28 7.04
N LEU A 51 2.37 0.34 6.10
CA LEU A 51 2.56 -0.08 4.71
C LEU A 51 3.70 0.69 4.06
N THR A 52 3.69 2.03 4.13
CA THR A 52 4.74 2.88 3.56
C THR A 52 6.11 2.49 4.13
N ASP A 53 6.27 2.40 5.45
CA ASP A 53 7.55 2.07 6.09
C ASP A 53 8.11 0.69 5.70
N ALA A 54 7.23 -0.27 5.40
CA ALA A 54 7.63 -1.59 4.95
C ALA A 54 7.96 -1.59 3.44
N LEU A 55 7.14 -0.92 2.63
CA LEU A 55 7.26 -0.90 1.18
C LEU A 55 8.48 -0.12 0.69
N ILE A 56 8.88 0.98 1.34
CA ILE A 56 10.10 1.71 0.97
C ILE A 56 11.38 0.86 1.09
N LYS A 57 11.33 -0.23 1.89
CA LYS A 57 12.43 -1.19 2.05
C LYS A 57 12.35 -2.38 1.10
N THR A 58 11.25 -2.50 0.34
CA THR A 58 10.94 -3.67 -0.49
C THR A 58 11.24 -3.38 -1.96
N GLY A 59 12.07 -4.22 -2.58
CA GLY A 59 12.48 -4.07 -3.98
C GLY A 59 11.70 -4.91 -5.00
N SER A 60 10.92 -5.89 -4.54
CA SER A 60 10.26 -6.89 -5.40
C SER A 60 8.87 -6.47 -5.88
N LEU A 61 8.13 -5.71 -5.07
CA LEU A 61 6.75 -5.38 -5.35
C LEU A 61 6.63 -4.36 -6.49
N LYS A 62 5.83 -4.69 -7.51
CA LYS A 62 5.59 -3.90 -8.72
C LYS A 62 4.20 -3.30 -8.75
N ILE A 63 3.20 -4.05 -8.29
CA ILE A 63 1.79 -3.64 -8.33
C ILE A 63 1.26 -3.59 -6.90
N LEU A 64 0.69 -2.43 -6.53
CA LEU A 64 0.03 -2.22 -5.24
C LEU A 64 -1.37 -1.66 -5.46
N ASP A 65 -2.38 -2.39 -4.97
CA ASP A 65 -3.76 -1.90 -4.96
C ASP A 65 -4.26 -1.67 -3.54
N LEU A 66 -4.55 -0.41 -3.23
CA LEU A 66 -5.13 0.04 -1.96
C LEU A 66 -6.50 0.71 -2.15
N SER A 67 -7.20 0.40 -3.24
CA SER A 67 -8.50 0.97 -3.54
C SER A 67 -9.53 0.66 -2.44
N GLY A 68 -10.47 1.58 -2.19
CA GLY A 68 -11.59 1.30 -1.29
C GLY A 68 -11.26 1.26 0.22
N ASN A 69 -10.08 1.73 0.65
CA ASN A 69 -9.67 1.71 2.06
C ASN A 69 -10.17 2.91 2.90
N ARG A 70 -10.98 3.80 2.30
CA ARG A 70 -11.50 5.01 2.94
C ARG A 70 -10.40 5.97 3.42
N PHE A 71 -9.28 6.02 2.71
CA PHE A 71 -8.21 6.96 3.03
C PHE A 71 -8.68 8.41 2.90
N GLU A 72 -8.39 9.22 3.90
CA GLU A 72 -8.74 10.63 3.96
C GLU A 72 -7.60 11.52 3.44
N GLU A 73 -7.87 12.81 3.28
CA GLU A 73 -6.94 13.83 2.78
C GLU A 73 -5.50 13.74 3.34
N LYS A 74 -5.35 13.54 4.64
CA LYS A 74 -4.04 13.40 5.32
C LYS A 74 -3.19 12.20 4.85
N CYS A 75 -3.84 11.17 4.31
CA CYS A 75 -3.16 9.97 3.80
C CYS A 75 -2.37 10.25 2.52
N GLY A 76 -2.71 11.32 1.77
CA GLY A 76 -1.99 11.70 0.56
C GLY A 76 -0.50 11.96 0.81
N LEU A 77 -0.14 12.49 1.98
CA LEU A 77 1.27 12.68 2.37
C LEU A 77 2.04 11.36 2.56
N GLN A 78 1.37 10.29 3.01
CA GLN A 78 2.01 8.99 3.16
C GLN A 78 2.24 8.31 1.82
N LEU A 79 1.31 8.47 0.89
CA LEU A 79 1.46 7.98 -0.49
C LEU A 79 2.49 8.80 -1.26
N ARG A 80 2.55 10.11 -1.06
CA ARG A 80 3.63 10.95 -1.59
C ARG A 80 4.98 10.40 -1.18
N ARG A 81 5.18 10.20 0.13
CA ARG A 81 6.42 9.64 0.68
C ARG A 81 6.75 8.27 0.08
N LEU A 82 5.74 7.41 -0.06
CA LEU A 82 5.92 6.09 -0.69
C LEU A 82 6.48 6.24 -2.11
N LEU A 83 5.92 7.13 -2.93
CA LEU A 83 6.37 7.35 -4.31
C LEU A 83 7.76 8.02 -4.36
N GLU A 84 8.06 8.96 -3.46
CA GLU A 84 9.36 9.62 -3.39
C GLU A 84 10.50 8.68 -2.98
N GLU A 85 10.24 7.69 -2.12
CA GLU A 85 11.27 6.81 -1.53
C GLU A 85 11.33 5.41 -2.15
N ASN A 86 10.19 4.85 -2.58
CA ASN A 86 10.17 3.54 -3.22
C ASN A 86 10.58 3.64 -4.71
N ARG A 87 11.30 2.64 -5.20
CA ARG A 87 11.82 2.58 -6.58
C ARG A 87 11.38 1.32 -7.33
N SER A 88 10.54 0.49 -6.72
CA SER A 88 10.13 -0.80 -7.25
C SER A 88 8.70 -0.80 -7.79
N ILE A 89 7.78 -0.04 -7.17
CA ILE A 89 6.38 0.06 -7.56
C ILE A 89 6.27 0.74 -8.93
N GLU A 90 5.59 0.06 -9.85
CA GLU A 90 5.32 0.49 -11.22
C GLU A 90 3.83 0.84 -11.39
N GLU A 91 2.93 0.21 -10.62
CA GLU A 91 1.49 0.47 -10.65
C GLU A 91 0.94 0.67 -9.23
N LEU A 92 0.31 1.82 -8.98
CA LEU A 92 -0.34 2.17 -7.72
C LEU A 92 -1.82 2.49 -7.96
N HIS A 93 -2.71 1.64 -7.46
CA HIS A 93 -4.15 1.87 -7.49
C HIS A 93 -4.64 2.37 -6.14
N VAL A 94 -5.23 3.56 -6.14
CA VAL A 94 -5.77 4.20 -4.92
C VAL A 94 -7.18 4.73 -5.15
N GLY A 95 -7.91 4.16 -6.11
CA GLY A 95 -9.28 4.52 -6.44
C GLY A 95 -10.24 4.31 -5.27
N HIS A 96 -11.45 4.86 -5.36
CA HIS A 96 -12.49 4.68 -4.34
C HIS A 96 -12.05 5.04 -2.90
N ASN A 97 -11.19 6.05 -2.77
CA ASN A 97 -10.77 6.65 -1.50
C ASN A 97 -11.26 8.11 -1.40
N ASN A 98 -11.05 8.77 -0.26
CA ASN A 98 -11.51 10.13 0.04
C ASN A 98 -10.34 11.11 0.23
N PHE A 99 -9.36 11.09 -0.68
CA PHE A 99 -8.19 11.99 -0.60
C PHE A 99 -8.53 13.47 -0.79
N ARG A 100 -9.66 13.77 -1.45
CA ARG A 100 -10.06 15.15 -1.80
C ARG A 100 -8.97 15.86 -2.60
N GLU A 101 -9.11 17.16 -2.77
CA GLU A 101 -8.19 17.98 -3.57
C GLU A 101 -6.76 17.92 -3.02
N LYS A 102 -6.54 18.29 -1.74
CA LYS A 102 -5.18 18.41 -1.20
C LYS A 102 -4.46 17.08 -1.11
N GLY A 103 -5.17 16.01 -0.76
CA GLY A 103 -4.59 14.67 -0.70
C GLY A 103 -4.18 14.18 -2.09
N THR A 104 -4.99 14.45 -3.11
CA THR A 104 -4.67 14.11 -4.50
C THR A 104 -3.47 14.90 -5.02
N ILE A 105 -3.42 16.21 -4.73
CA ILE A 105 -2.26 17.06 -5.06
C ILE A 105 -0.99 16.54 -4.36
N ALA A 106 -1.09 16.15 -3.08
CA ALA A 106 0.05 15.58 -2.35
C ALA A 106 0.58 14.32 -3.02
N ILE A 107 -0.30 13.41 -3.45
CA ILE A 107 0.09 12.19 -4.19
C ILE A 107 0.81 12.56 -5.49
N ALA A 108 0.27 13.50 -6.27
CA ALA A 108 0.86 13.92 -7.53
C ALA A 108 2.27 14.53 -7.38
N TYR A 109 2.56 15.20 -6.27
CA TYR A 109 3.90 15.70 -5.96
C TYR A 109 4.94 14.62 -5.68
N GLY A 110 4.52 13.35 -5.50
CA GLY A 110 5.44 12.23 -5.27
C GLY A 110 5.91 11.53 -6.54
N LEU A 111 5.36 11.89 -7.70
CA LEU A 111 5.77 11.39 -9.02
C LEU A 111 7.06 12.08 -9.49
#